data_AF-A0A950L2M3-F1
#
_entry.id   AF-A0A950L2M3-F1
#
_cell.length_a   1.000
_cell.length_b   1.000
_cell.length_c   1.000
_cell.angle_alpha   90.00
_cell.angle_beta   90.00
_cell.angle_gamma   90.00
#
_symmetry.space_group_name_H-M   'P 1'
#
loop_
_entity.id
_entity.type
_entity.pdbx_description
1 polymer ?
#
loop_
_entity_poly.entity_id
_entity_poly.type
_entity_poly.pdbx_seq_one_letter_code
_entity_poly.pdbx_strand_id
1 'polypeptide(L)'
;MRKSTLLCLLKKLAIPAVLPIILFAPGAVAGSTTIKYIQGNYAVPQTAETSVKVQFAAAQTAGDLNVVIVGWNDSSAVASSVKDSKGNVYQLAVGPAVTGQLSQAIYYAKNVVAARAGSNTVTVTFNRAAVAPDIRVIEYSGIDPTSPVDTIVGAIGNSATSSSGTAQTTHAPDLLVAANTQSEVTTGPAGGFTERLLTKPDGDIAEDEIVTAPGSYSAGAPLNDAGGWVMQMVAFRAAGSTAPPGVDSATLAWNADAPTSNPATNPVGYRLHTGTTSGRYTQTTTLGSVTTTTVSNLVRGTTYYWVVTAYNSAGADSPPSQEISYKAP
;
A
#
# COMPACT_ATOMS: atom_id res chain seq x y z
N MET A 1 13.77 -3.36 -7.75
CA MET A 1 13.55 -2.67 -9.04
C MET A 1 14.36 -3.36 -10.14
N ARG A 2 13.73 -4.21 -10.96
CA ARG A 2 14.39 -4.76 -12.15
C ARG A 2 14.30 -3.72 -13.26
N LYS A 3 15.41 -3.03 -13.55
CA LYS A 3 15.55 -2.23 -14.78
C LYS A 3 15.53 -3.20 -15.96
N SER A 4 14.41 -3.29 -16.66
CA SER A 4 14.31 -4.03 -17.92
C SER A 4 14.63 -3.06 -19.06
N THR A 5 15.86 -3.08 -19.55
CA THR A 5 16.28 -2.25 -20.68
C THR A 5 15.95 -3.00 -21.97
N LEU A 6 14.84 -2.65 -22.63
CA LEU A 6 14.51 -3.20 -23.96
C LEU A 6 14.74 -2.12 -25.03
N LEU A 7 15.77 -2.31 -25.85
CA LEU A 7 16.11 -1.45 -26.98
C LEU A 7 15.35 -1.97 -28.22
N CYS A 8 14.33 -1.24 -28.68
CA CYS A 8 13.57 -1.61 -29.88
C CYS A 8 14.15 -0.88 -31.11
N LEU A 9 14.58 -1.61 -32.13
CA LEU A 9 15.18 -1.09 -33.36
C LEU A 9 14.19 -1.24 -34.53
N LEU A 10 13.85 -0.15 -35.22
CA LEU A 10 12.85 -0.15 -36.30
C LEU A 10 13.39 -0.73 -37.62
N LYS A 11 12.79 -1.82 -38.12
CA LYS A 11 12.89 -2.26 -39.53
C LYS A 11 11.51 -2.73 -40.04
N LYS A 12 11.16 -2.32 -41.25
CA LYS A 12 9.87 -2.54 -41.94
C LYS A 12 9.63 -4.02 -42.28
N LEU A 13 8.45 -4.56 -41.97
CA LEU A 13 7.75 -5.60 -42.75
C LEU A 13 6.26 -5.71 -42.30
N ALA A 14 5.34 -6.06 -43.20
CA ALA A 14 3.88 -5.97 -43.01
C ALA A 14 3.16 -7.32 -43.21
N ILE A 15 2.18 -7.66 -42.34
CA ILE A 15 1.14 -8.72 -42.49
C ILE A 15 -0.14 -8.32 -41.68
N PRO A 16 -1.39 -8.62 -42.12
CA PRO A 16 -2.62 -8.03 -41.56
C PRO A 16 -3.26 -8.83 -40.40
N ALA A 17 -4.05 -8.13 -39.57
CA ALA A 17 -4.71 -8.66 -38.36
C ALA A 17 -6.22 -8.92 -38.57
N VAL A 18 -6.73 -9.99 -37.95
CA VAL A 18 -8.16 -10.33 -37.85
C VAL A 18 -8.63 -10.07 -36.41
N LEU A 19 -9.78 -9.41 -36.26
CA LEU A 19 -10.32 -8.89 -34.99
C LEU A 19 -11.43 -9.82 -34.44
N PRO A 20 -11.38 -10.30 -33.18
CA PRO A 20 -12.53 -10.92 -32.54
C PRO A 20 -13.29 -9.90 -31.66
N ILE A 21 -14.62 -9.95 -31.74
CA ILE A 21 -15.55 -9.16 -30.94
C ILE A 21 -15.75 -9.86 -29.58
N ILE A 22 -15.46 -9.15 -28.48
CA ILE A 22 -15.75 -9.60 -27.11
C ILE A 22 -16.95 -8.81 -26.58
N LEU A 23 -18.00 -9.52 -26.17
CA LEU A 23 -19.20 -8.98 -25.55
C LEU A 23 -18.96 -8.82 -24.04
N PHE A 24 -19.03 -7.60 -23.50
CA PHE A 24 -18.98 -7.35 -22.05
C PHE A 24 -20.39 -7.36 -21.46
N ALA A 25 -20.64 -8.22 -20.46
CA ALA A 25 -21.78 -8.09 -19.57
C ALA A 25 -21.50 -7.00 -18.52
N PRO A 26 -22.50 -6.20 -18.08
CA PRO A 26 -22.30 -5.17 -17.07
C PRO A 26 -22.10 -5.83 -15.71
N GLY A 27 -20.85 -5.78 -15.19
CA GLY A 27 -20.55 -6.11 -13.81
C GLY A 27 -21.18 -5.08 -12.87
N ALA A 28 -21.81 -5.57 -11.80
CA ALA A 28 -22.32 -4.72 -10.73
C ALA A 28 -21.17 -3.86 -10.16
N VAL A 29 -21.34 -2.54 -10.18
CA VAL A 29 -20.42 -1.60 -9.52
C VAL A 29 -20.65 -1.74 -8.02
N ALA A 30 -19.73 -2.41 -7.31
CA ALA A 30 -19.71 -2.40 -5.86
C ALA A 30 -19.57 -0.93 -5.41
N GLY A 31 -20.52 -0.44 -4.63
CA GLY A 31 -20.42 0.90 -4.04
C GLY A 31 -19.16 1.00 -3.18
N SER A 32 -18.37 2.06 -3.37
CA SER A 32 -17.23 2.37 -2.48
C SER A 32 -17.75 2.52 -1.05
N THR A 33 -17.31 1.64 -0.15
CA THR A 33 -17.64 1.73 1.27
C THR A 33 -16.56 2.53 1.99
N THR A 34 -16.98 3.52 2.78
CA THR A 34 -16.08 4.38 3.55
C THR A 34 -15.49 3.61 4.73
N ILE A 35 -14.16 3.71 4.93
CA ILE A 35 -13.48 3.16 6.10
C ILE A 35 -14.04 3.81 7.38
N LYS A 36 -14.34 3.01 8.40
CA LYS A 36 -14.73 3.50 9.73
C LYS A 36 -14.18 2.63 10.85
N TYR A 37 -13.63 3.26 11.88
CA TYR A 37 -13.44 2.63 13.19
C TYR A 37 -14.80 2.30 13.82
N ILE A 38 -14.97 1.08 14.31
CA ILE A 38 -16.22 0.61 14.94
C ILE A 38 -16.08 0.52 16.45
N GLN A 39 -15.08 -0.22 16.93
CA GLN A 39 -14.85 -0.43 18.37
C GLN A 39 -13.44 -0.93 18.64
N GLY A 40 -13.03 -0.89 19.91
CA GLY A 40 -11.83 -1.54 20.38
C GLY A 40 -11.94 -1.91 21.87
N ASN A 41 -11.13 -2.86 22.30
CA ASN A 41 -11.02 -3.29 23.68
C ASN A 41 -9.61 -3.85 23.95
N TYR A 42 -9.22 -4.04 25.21
CA TYR A 42 -7.93 -4.60 25.56
C TYR A 42 -7.96 -5.43 26.86
N ALA A 43 -6.91 -6.23 27.08
CA ALA A 43 -6.60 -6.86 28.35
C ALA A 43 -5.09 -6.80 28.61
N VAL A 44 -4.73 -6.45 29.85
CA VAL A 44 -3.35 -6.23 30.31
C VAL A 44 -3.09 -6.99 31.61
N PRO A 45 -3.20 -8.33 31.64
CA PRO A 45 -2.88 -9.10 32.83
C PRO A 45 -1.42 -8.83 33.24
N GLN A 46 -1.25 -8.16 34.38
CA GLN A 46 0.05 -7.74 34.94
C GLN A 46 0.88 -8.93 35.51
N THR A 47 0.56 -10.14 35.07
CA THR A 47 1.14 -11.42 35.49
C THR A 47 1.57 -12.21 34.27
N ALA A 48 2.42 -13.21 34.47
CA ALA A 48 2.84 -14.06 33.37
C ALA A 48 1.70 -15.01 32.98
N GLU A 49 1.22 -14.94 31.73
CA GLU A 49 0.06 -15.70 31.26
C GLU A 49 0.41 -16.55 30.05
N THR A 50 -0.12 -17.79 29.99
CA THR A 50 -0.04 -18.62 28.78
C THR A 50 -1.16 -18.31 27.80
N SER A 51 -2.23 -17.65 28.25
CA SER A 51 -3.34 -17.25 27.40
C SER A 51 -4.06 -16.02 27.93
N VAL A 52 -4.45 -15.14 27.02
CA VAL A 52 -5.18 -13.91 27.32
C VAL A 52 -6.42 -13.83 26.44
N LYS A 53 -7.53 -13.35 27.00
CA LYS A 53 -8.82 -13.22 26.31
C LYS A 53 -9.26 -11.76 26.27
N VAL A 54 -9.74 -11.31 25.12
CA VAL A 54 -10.32 -9.97 24.93
C VAL A 54 -11.63 -10.10 24.16
N GLN A 55 -12.69 -9.48 24.68
CA GLN A 55 -14.03 -9.56 24.10
C GLN A 55 -14.38 -8.29 23.33
N PHE A 56 -14.99 -8.45 22.15
CA PHE A 56 -15.67 -7.33 21.48
C PHE A 56 -17.01 -7.07 22.17
N ALA A 57 -17.19 -5.83 22.64
CA ALA A 57 -18.35 -5.46 23.44
C ALA A 57 -19.59 -5.23 22.56
N ALA A 58 -19.44 -4.54 21.43
CA ALA A 58 -20.51 -4.28 20.48
C ALA A 58 -20.68 -5.43 19.47
N ALA A 59 -21.82 -5.43 18.77
CA ALA A 59 -22.07 -6.38 17.69
C ALA A 59 -21.12 -6.13 16.52
N GLN A 60 -20.69 -7.20 15.87
CA GLN A 60 -19.79 -7.18 14.71
C GLN A 60 -20.58 -7.44 13.44
N THR A 61 -20.24 -6.71 12.37
CA THR A 61 -20.90 -6.87 11.07
C THR A 61 -20.12 -7.83 10.19
N ALA A 62 -20.84 -8.66 9.42
CA ALA A 62 -20.19 -9.51 8.44
C ALA A 62 -19.47 -8.67 7.38
N GLY A 63 -18.21 -8.99 7.10
CA GLY A 63 -17.38 -8.23 6.16
C GLY A 63 -16.39 -7.27 6.80
N ASP A 64 -16.53 -6.97 8.10
CA ASP A 64 -15.61 -6.09 8.82
C ASP A 64 -14.20 -6.73 8.96
N LEU A 65 -13.24 -5.92 9.40
CA LEU A 65 -11.88 -6.30 9.72
C LEU A 65 -11.69 -6.28 11.23
N ASN A 66 -11.17 -7.38 11.80
CA ASN A 66 -10.60 -7.39 13.14
C ASN A 66 -9.08 -7.24 13.06
N VAL A 67 -8.51 -6.37 13.88
CA VAL A 67 -7.06 -6.23 14.12
C VAL A 67 -6.77 -6.62 15.57
N VAL A 68 -5.74 -7.43 15.78
CA VAL A 68 -5.29 -7.88 17.12
C VAL A 68 -3.82 -7.53 17.25
N ILE A 69 -3.52 -6.59 18.14
CA ILE A 69 -2.16 -6.22 18.53
C ILE A 69 -1.80 -7.03 19.76
N VAL A 70 -0.66 -7.70 19.71
CA VAL A 70 -0.14 -8.57 20.76
C VAL A 70 1.20 -8.01 21.18
N GLY A 71 1.24 -7.29 22.30
CA GLY A 71 2.44 -6.81 22.99
C GLY A 71 2.75 -7.66 24.22
N TRP A 72 4.03 -7.84 24.57
CA TRP A 72 4.41 -8.47 25.84
C TRP A 72 5.87 -8.17 26.22
N ASN A 73 6.17 -8.29 27.51
CA ASN A 73 7.47 -7.96 28.11
C ASN A 73 8.36 -9.21 28.31
N ASP A 74 8.41 -10.09 27.30
CA ASP A 74 9.29 -11.26 27.23
C ASP A 74 9.86 -11.42 25.81
N SER A 75 11.14 -11.72 25.67
CA SER A 75 11.81 -11.96 24.36
C SER A 75 11.80 -13.41 23.89
N SER A 76 11.38 -14.33 24.75
CA SER A 76 11.41 -15.80 24.55
C SER A 76 10.03 -16.42 24.39
N ALA A 77 8.99 -15.83 25.00
CA ALA A 77 7.62 -16.22 24.74
C ALA A 77 7.20 -15.82 23.32
N VAL A 78 6.41 -16.67 22.67
CA VAL A 78 5.93 -16.47 21.30
C VAL A 78 4.43 -16.69 21.28
N ALA A 79 3.68 -15.75 20.71
CA ALA A 79 2.27 -15.92 20.41
C ALA A 79 2.10 -17.07 19.41
N SER A 80 1.60 -18.21 19.90
CA SER A 80 1.48 -19.45 19.15
C SER A 80 0.13 -19.60 18.46
N SER A 81 -0.90 -18.91 18.95
CA SER A 81 -2.20 -18.84 18.28
C SER A 81 -2.97 -17.58 18.61
N VAL A 82 -3.71 -17.08 17.61
CA VAL A 82 -4.75 -16.06 17.75
C VAL A 82 -6.02 -16.64 17.15
N LYS A 83 -7.05 -16.83 17.97
CA LYS A 83 -8.34 -17.39 17.57
C LYS A 83 -9.45 -16.57 18.17
N ASP A 84 -10.64 -16.65 17.62
CA ASP A 84 -11.82 -16.15 18.29
C ASP A 84 -12.93 -17.19 18.41
N SER A 85 -13.95 -16.87 19.19
CA SER A 85 -15.10 -17.74 19.42
C SER A 85 -16.07 -17.84 18.23
N LYS A 86 -15.79 -17.15 17.12
CA LYS A 86 -16.62 -17.13 15.91
C LYS A 86 -15.98 -17.85 14.73
N GLY A 87 -14.75 -18.35 14.90
CA GLY A 87 -14.04 -19.10 13.88
C GLY A 87 -13.45 -18.22 12.78
N ASN A 88 -13.26 -16.93 13.05
CA ASN A 88 -12.54 -16.05 12.12
C ASN A 88 -11.08 -16.51 12.02
N VAL A 89 -10.51 -16.36 10.82
CA VAL A 89 -9.13 -16.79 10.53
C VAL A 89 -8.20 -15.59 10.68
N TYR A 90 -7.37 -15.61 11.72
CA TYR A 90 -6.36 -14.59 11.97
C TYR A 90 -5.05 -14.93 11.24
N GLN A 91 -4.49 -13.92 10.57
CA GLN A 91 -3.22 -13.96 9.88
C GLN A 91 -2.26 -12.95 10.52
N LEU A 92 -0.98 -13.31 10.61
CA LEU A 92 0.07 -12.39 11.02
C LEU A 92 0.29 -11.34 9.92
N ALA A 93 0.15 -10.06 10.23
CA ALA A 93 0.50 -8.97 9.32
C ALA A 93 1.97 -8.60 9.45
N VAL A 94 2.44 -8.36 10.69
CA VAL A 94 3.82 -7.93 10.96
C VAL A 94 4.28 -8.42 12.33
N GLY A 95 5.57 -8.73 12.44
CA GLY A 95 6.22 -9.16 13.67
C GLY A 95 6.39 -10.67 13.82
N PRO A 96 6.78 -11.16 15.02
CA PRO A 96 7.12 -10.33 16.16
C PRO A 96 8.39 -9.51 15.90
N ALA A 97 8.38 -8.24 16.31
CA ALA A 97 9.60 -7.45 16.46
C ALA A 97 9.96 -7.43 17.94
N VAL A 98 11.26 -7.53 18.25
CA VAL A 98 11.76 -7.73 19.62
C VAL A 98 12.90 -6.75 19.90
N THR A 99 12.85 -6.07 21.05
CA THR A 99 13.95 -5.24 21.55
C THR A 99 14.05 -5.31 23.06
N GLY A 100 15.23 -5.66 23.58
CA GLY A 100 15.37 -5.96 25.01
C GLY A 100 14.41 -7.08 25.43
N GLN A 101 13.45 -6.76 26.31
CA GLN A 101 12.38 -7.67 26.72
C GLN A 101 11.04 -7.37 26.04
N LEU A 102 10.95 -6.34 25.21
CA LEU A 102 9.69 -5.96 24.56
C LEU A 102 9.52 -6.75 23.26
N SER A 103 8.31 -7.27 23.07
CA SER A 103 7.90 -7.97 21.86
C SER A 103 6.54 -7.46 21.39
N GLN A 104 6.36 -7.28 20.08
CA GLN A 104 5.05 -6.98 19.51
C GLN A 104 4.83 -7.65 18.15
N ALA A 105 3.60 -8.13 17.92
CA ALA A 105 3.11 -8.55 16.62
C ALA A 105 1.68 -8.02 16.37
N ILE A 106 1.33 -7.80 15.10
CA ILE A 106 -0.03 -7.42 14.69
C ILE A 106 -0.61 -8.52 13.81
N TYR A 107 -1.79 -9.00 14.19
CA TYR A 107 -2.60 -9.97 13.46
C TYR A 107 -3.88 -9.31 12.95
N TYR A 108 -4.51 -9.90 11.94
CA TYR A 108 -5.81 -9.46 11.44
C TYR A 108 -6.67 -10.62 10.96
N ALA A 109 -7.98 -10.45 11.04
CA ALA A 109 -8.97 -11.29 10.35
C ALA A 109 -9.82 -10.41 9.45
N LYS A 110 -9.78 -10.69 8.14
CA LYS A 110 -10.58 -10.00 7.12
C LYS A 110 -11.93 -10.68 6.93
N ASN A 111 -12.92 -9.94 6.47
CA ASN A 111 -14.24 -10.48 6.13
C ASN A 111 -14.82 -11.30 7.28
N VAL A 112 -14.82 -10.72 8.49
CA VAL A 112 -15.23 -11.43 9.70
C VAL A 112 -16.70 -11.85 9.60
N VAL A 113 -17.07 -12.92 10.29
CA VAL A 113 -18.46 -13.31 10.42
C VAL A 113 -19.18 -12.39 11.42
N ALA A 114 -20.47 -12.16 11.21
CA ALA A 114 -21.27 -11.37 12.12
C ALA A 114 -21.32 -11.98 13.53
N ALA A 115 -21.32 -11.14 14.55
CA ALA A 115 -21.43 -11.55 15.94
C ALA A 115 -22.37 -10.61 16.71
N ARG A 116 -23.14 -11.17 17.66
CA ARG A 116 -23.91 -10.35 18.61
C ARG A 116 -22.95 -9.65 19.57
N ALA A 117 -23.39 -8.52 20.14
CA ALA A 117 -22.69 -7.81 21.20
C ALA A 117 -22.24 -8.78 22.32
N GLY A 118 -20.98 -8.65 22.74
CA GLY A 118 -20.36 -9.50 23.77
C GLY A 118 -20.23 -10.98 23.41
N SER A 119 -20.50 -11.39 22.16
CA SER A 119 -20.48 -12.81 21.82
C SER A 119 -19.21 -13.27 21.14
N ASN A 120 -18.33 -12.34 20.69
CA ASN A 120 -17.03 -12.68 20.13
C ASN A 120 -15.89 -12.37 21.08
N THR A 121 -15.10 -13.38 21.43
CA THR A 121 -13.91 -13.27 22.27
C THR A 121 -12.69 -13.78 21.52
N VAL A 122 -11.70 -12.91 21.34
CA VAL A 122 -10.36 -13.26 20.88
C VAL A 122 -9.60 -13.90 22.02
N THR A 123 -8.93 -15.01 21.75
CA THR A 123 -8.02 -15.71 22.65
C THR A 123 -6.64 -15.76 21.99
N VAL A 124 -5.66 -15.15 22.65
CA VAL A 124 -4.25 -15.26 22.31
C VAL A 124 -3.64 -16.34 23.21
N THR A 125 -2.84 -17.23 22.65
CA THR A 125 -2.11 -18.27 23.38
C THR A 125 -0.64 -18.14 23.07
N PHE A 126 0.20 -18.32 24.08
CA PHE A 126 1.64 -18.31 23.99
C PHE A 126 2.20 -19.72 24.16
N ASN A 127 3.37 -20.00 23.58
CA ASN A 127 4.06 -21.30 23.73
C ASN A 127 4.58 -21.56 25.17
N ARG A 128 4.70 -20.50 25.97
CA ARG A 128 5.02 -20.48 27.40
C ARG A 128 4.38 -19.25 28.03
N ALA A 129 4.41 -19.12 29.35
CA ALA A 129 3.87 -17.93 30.00
C ALA A 129 4.66 -16.70 29.54
N ALA A 130 3.98 -15.74 28.90
CA ALA A 130 4.53 -14.45 28.50
C ALA A 130 4.39 -13.47 29.67
N VAL A 131 5.42 -12.68 29.95
CA VAL A 131 5.40 -11.69 31.03
C VAL A 131 4.61 -10.45 30.57
N ALA A 132 3.63 -10.03 31.38
CA ALA A 132 2.81 -8.83 31.17
C ALA A 132 2.34 -8.66 29.71
N PRO A 133 1.57 -9.62 29.16
CA PRO A 133 1.04 -9.47 27.81
C PRO A 133 -0.05 -8.39 27.78
N ASP A 134 0.07 -7.50 26.80
CA ASP A 134 -0.90 -6.47 26.44
C ASP A 134 -1.57 -6.88 25.12
N ILE A 135 -2.86 -7.23 25.18
CA ILE A 135 -3.64 -7.58 23.99
C ILE A 135 -4.66 -6.49 23.72
N ARG A 136 -4.56 -5.86 22.54
CA ARG A 136 -5.52 -4.87 22.03
C ARG A 136 -6.26 -5.44 20.83
N VAL A 137 -7.58 -5.31 20.79
CA VAL A 137 -8.43 -5.71 19.66
C VAL A 137 -9.18 -4.51 19.13
N ILE A 138 -9.25 -4.37 17.81
CA ILE A 138 -9.93 -3.26 17.13
C ILE A 138 -10.74 -3.80 15.95
N GLU A 139 -11.91 -3.22 15.70
CA GLU A 139 -12.76 -3.52 14.55
C GLU A 139 -12.90 -2.29 13.64
N TYR A 140 -12.79 -2.53 12.34
CA TYR A 140 -13.01 -1.55 11.28
C TYR A 140 -13.98 -2.08 10.22
N SER A 141 -14.80 -1.19 9.65
CA SER A 141 -15.61 -1.47 8.46
C SER A 141 -15.00 -0.81 7.22
N GLY A 142 -15.41 -1.26 6.03
CA GLY A 142 -15.01 -0.65 4.75
C GLY A 142 -13.62 -1.07 4.24
N ILE A 143 -13.07 -2.18 4.74
CA ILE A 143 -11.78 -2.74 4.34
C ILE A 143 -11.98 -3.83 3.28
N ASP A 144 -11.02 -4.00 2.36
CA ASP A 144 -11.07 -5.05 1.33
C ASP A 144 -11.23 -6.44 1.97
N PRO A 145 -12.36 -7.14 1.72
CA PRO A 145 -12.64 -8.42 2.37
C PRO A 145 -11.77 -9.56 1.83
N THR A 146 -11.05 -9.34 0.73
CA THR A 146 -10.27 -10.36 0.02
C THR A 146 -8.77 -10.17 0.17
N SER A 147 -8.22 -8.96 0.00
CA SER A 147 -6.77 -8.71 0.00
C SER A 147 -6.43 -7.39 0.69
N PRO A 148 -6.66 -7.29 2.01
CA PRO A 148 -6.65 -6.01 2.70
C PRO A 148 -5.25 -5.46 2.94
N VAL A 149 -4.21 -6.27 3.13
CA VAL A 149 -2.88 -5.70 3.45
C VAL A 149 -2.27 -5.08 2.20
N ASP A 150 -1.95 -3.79 2.27
CA ASP A 150 -1.21 -3.09 1.22
C ASP A 150 0.30 -3.14 1.48
N THR A 151 0.71 -2.66 2.64
CA THR A 151 2.11 -2.66 3.08
C THR A 151 2.19 -2.77 4.60
N ILE A 152 3.36 -3.18 5.08
CA ILE A 152 3.69 -3.26 6.49
C ILE A 152 5.02 -2.58 6.75
N VAL A 153 5.21 -2.05 7.95
CA VAL A 153 6.50 -1.59 8.43
C VAL A 153 6.57 -1.75 9.93
N GLY A 154 7.76 -1.90 10.46
CA GLY A 154 7.99 -1.86 11.90
C GLY A 154 9.43 -1.56 12.20
N ALA A 155 9.64 -0.91 13.34
CA ALA A 155 10.97 -0.62 13.85
C ALA A 155 11.01 -0.84 15.36
N ILE A 156 12.23 -0.89 15.85
CA ILE A 156 12.56 -0.94 17.28
C ILE A 156 13.51 0.21 17.58
N GLY A 157 13.53 0.66 18.83
CA GLY A 157 14.48 1.68 19.23
C GLY A 157 14.53 1.89 20.73
N ASN A 158 15.30 2.91 21.10
CA ASN A 158 15.42 3.41 22.47
C ASN A 158 15.54 4.94 22.42
N SER A 159 14.40 5.62 22.50
CA SER A 159 14.27 7.07 22.36
C SER A 159 12.95 7.55 22.96
N ALA A 160 12.81 8.85 23.20
CA ALA A 160 11.57 9.46 23.73
C ALA A 160 10.42 9.52 22.71
N THR A 161 10.57 8.88 21.56
CA THR A 161 9.52 8.79 20.53
C THR A 161 9.68 7.46 19.83
N SER A 162 8.61 6.68 19.84
CA SER A 162 8.49 5.47 19.05
C SER A 162 8.13 5.82 17.61
N SER A 163 8.66 5.08 16.64
CA SER A 163 8.38 5.32 15.22
C SER A 163 8.29 4.00 14.48
N SER A 164 7.27 3.84 13.63
CA SER A 164 7.13 2.63 12.82
C SER A 164 8.21 2.49 11.75
N GLY A 165 8.94 3.57 11.44
CA GLY A 165 9.62 3.74 10.17
C GLY A 165 8.64 4.04 9.03
N THR A 166 9.18 4.25 7.83
CA THR A 166 8.39 4.67 6.67
C THR A 166 7.92 3.48 5.82
N ALA A 167 6.62 3.40 5.55
CA ALA A 167 6.02 2.51 4.56
C ALA A 167 5.53 3.30 3.35
N GLN A 168 5.61 2.71 2.16
CA GLN A 168 4.98 3.27 0.96
C GLN A 168 3.66 2.56 0.68
N THR A 169 2.55 3.28 0.78
CA THR A 169 1.26 2.78 0.31
C THR A 169 1.20 2.87 -1.22
N THR A 170 0.57 1.87 -1.81
CA THR A 170 0.38 1.68 -3.24
C THR A 170 -1.08 1.64 -3.63
N HIS A 171 -2.02 1.82 -2.69
CA HIS A 171 -3.45 1.95 -2.92
C HIS A 171 -4.02 3.16 -2.18
N ALA A 172 -5.21 3.60 -2.58
CA ALA A 172 -5.96 4.58 -1.82
C ALA A 172 -7.49 4.39 -2.00
N PRO A 173 -8.29 4.69 -0.96
CA PRO A 173 -7.84 5.03 0.38
C PRO A 173 -7.32 3.78 1.13
N ASP A 174 -6.35 4.00 2.01
CA ASP A 174 -5.82 2.99 2.93
C ASP A 174 -6.05 3.43 4.38
N LEU A 175 -6.34 2.48 5.24
CA LEU A 175 -6.33 2.61 6.69
C LEU A 175 -4.95 2.20 7.22
N LEU A 176 -4.21 3.14 7.79
CA LEU A 176 -2.99 2.85 8.54
C LEU A 176 -3.39 2.52 9.98
N VAL A 177 -3.06 1.33 10.46
CA VAL A 177 -3.19 0.96 11.88
C VAL A 177 -1.80 0.76 12.44
N ALA A 178 -1.45 1.50 13.49
CA ALA A 178 -0.16 1.40 14.14
C ALA A 178 -0.30 1.16 15.64
N ALA A 179 0.70 0.53 16.24
CA ALA A 179 0.74 0.29 17.66
C ALA A 179 2.16 0.14 18.18
N ASN A 180 2.37 0.55 19.44
CA ASN A 180 3.62 0.33 20.14
C ASN A 180 3.49 -0.63 21.33
N THR A 181 4.64 -1.17 21.73
CA THR A 181 4.88 -1.72 23.06
C THR A 181 6.19 -1.14 23.56
N GLN A 182 6.17 -0.59 24.78
CA GLN A 182 7.19 0.35 25.22
C GLN A 182 7.53 0.19 26.73
N SER A 183 8.68 0.70 27.16
CA SER A 183 9.16 0.56 28.56
C SER A 183 8.75 1.70 29.49
N GLU A 184 8.24 2.80 28.95
CA GLU A 184 7.87 4.04 29.64
C GLU A 184 6.33 4.22 29.65
N VAL A 185 5.82 5.41 29.31
CA VAL A 185 4.38 5.65 29.05
C VAL A 185 4.20 6.48 27.78
N THR A 186 3.32 6.03 26.88
CA THR A 186 2.92 6.82 25.70
C THR A 186 2.05 8.00 26.10
N THR A 187 2.31 9.17 25.53
CA THR A 187 1.59 10.42 25.84
C THR A 187 0.52 10.79 24.82
N GLY A 188 0.48 10.09 23.69
CA GLY A 188 -0.49 10.24 22.63
C GLY A 188 0.08 9.89 21.25
N PRO A 189 -0.71 10.06 20.19
CA PRO A 189 -0.30 9.84 18.81
C PRO A 189 0.53 11.03 18.29
N ALA A 190 1.28 10.84 17.21
CA ALA A 190 1.95 11.91 16.48
C ALA A 190 1.52 11.97 15.00
N GLY A 191 1.67 13.14 14.38
CA GLY A 191 1.31 13.33 12.96
C GLY A 191 -0.20 13.35 12.74
N GLY A 192 -0.66 12.70 11.66
CA GLY A 192 -2.08 12.60 11.29
C GLY A 192 -2.85 11.49 12.01
N PHE A 193 -2.20 10.77 12.91
CA PHE A 193 -2.78 9.62 13.61
C PHE A 193 -3.74 10.02 14.72
N THR A 194 -4.78 9.21 14.90
CA THR A 194 -5.78 9.32 15.96
C THR A 194 -5.59 8.17 16.96
N GLU A 195 -5.54 8.48 18.25
CA GLU A 195 -5.53 7.45 19.31
C GLU A 195 -6.85 6.68 19.32
N ARG A 196 -6.76 5.34 19.28
CA ARG A 196 -7.92 4.45 19.45
C ARG A 196 -7.93 3.78 20.80
N LEU A 197 -6.78 3.33 21.27
CA LEU A 197 -6.59 2.70 22.57
C LEU A 197 -5.28 3.17 23.18
N LEU A 198 -5.31 3.50 24.46
CA LEU A 198 -4.14 3.68 25.31
C LEU A 198 -4.37 2.84 26.57
N THR A 199 -3.60 1.75 26.71
CA THR A 199 -3.87 0.74 27.74
C THR A 199 -3.47 1.24 29.12
N LYS A 200 -4.15 0.71 30.15
CA LYS A 200 -3.84 1.03 31.56
C LYS A 200 -3.73 -0.27 32.35
N PRO A 201 -2.63 -0.50 33.08
CA PRO A 201 -1.59 0.48 33.42
C PRO A 201 -0.46 0.65 32.38
N ASP A 202 -0.38 -0.19 31.35
CA ASP A 202 0.84 -0.35 30.53
C ASP A 202 1.21 0.87 29.66
N GLY A 203 0.24 1.70 29.27
CA GLY A 203 0.53 2.90 28.48
C GLY A 203 0.92 2.61 27.02
N ASP A 204 0.57 1.42 26.51
CA ASP A 204 0.79 1.03 25.13
C ASP A 204 -0.34 1.57 24.23
N ILE A 205 0.01 2.19 23.10
CA ILE A 205 -0.95 2.84 22.19
C ILE A 205 -1.31 1.94 21.00
N ALA A 206 -2.57 2.00 20.57
CA ALA A 206 -2.97 1.68 19.20
C ALA A 206 -3.67 2.89 18.58
N GLU A 207 -3.26 3.24 17.37
CA GLU A 207 -3.65 4.45 16.66
C GLU A 207 -3.94 4.16 15.18
N ASP A 208 -4.64 5.08 14.51
CA ASP A 208 -4.93 4.97 13.08
C ASP A 208 -4.91 6.29 12.31
N GLU A 209 -4.72 6.18 11.00
CA GLU A 209 -4.89 7.29 10.04
C GLU A 209 -5.54 6.75 8.76
N ILE A 210 -6.51 7.46 8.19
CA ILE A 210 -7.05 7.14 6.86
C ILE A 210 -6.36 8.03 5.84
N VAL A 211 -5.59 7.43 4.95
CA VAL A 211 -4.87 8.14 3.89
C VAL A 211 -5.61 8.02 2.57
N THR A 212 -5.82 9.14 1.90
CA THR A 212 -6.62 9.23 0.66
C THR A 212 -5.77 9.26 -0.60
N ALA A 213 -4.45 9.18 -0.46
CA ALA A 213 -3.50 9.11 -1.55
C ALA A 213 -2.42 8.06 -1.23
N PRO A 214 -1.87 7.38 -2.24
CA PRO A 214 -0.66 6.60 -2.05
C PRO A 214 0.53 7.52 -1.74
N GLY A 215 1.42 7.09 -0.87
CA GLY A 215 2.51 7.92 -0.40
C GLY A 215 3.40 7.22 0.63
N SER A 216 4.39 7.96 1.12
CA SER A 216 5.25 7.52 2.21
C SER A 216 4.66 7.98 3.54
N TYR A 217 4.35 7.04 4.44
CA TYR A 217 3.74 7.30 5.74
C TYR A 217 4.56 6.66 6.86
N SER A 218 4.57 7.28 8.03
CA SER A 218 5.21 6.78 9.24
C SER A 218 4.33 7.15 10.43
N ALA A 219 3.99 6.15 11.23
CA ALA A 219 3.39 6.36 12.54
C ALA A 219 4.48 6.70 13.57
N GLY A 220 4.08 7.37 14.64
CA GLY A 220 4.95 7.64 15.77
C GLY A 220 4.17 8.07 16.98
N ALA A 221 4.69 7.75 18.16
CA ALA A 221 4.05 8.06 19.43
C ALA A 221 5.10 8.54 20.45
N PRO A 222 4.99 9.79 20.97
CA PRO A 222 5.92 10.32 21.97
C PRO A 222 5.73 9.62 23.33
N LEU A 223 6.85 9.36 23.98
CA LEU A 223 6.92 8.79 25.32
C LEU A 223 7.23 9.90 26.34
N ASN A 224 6.87 9.69 27.60
CA ASN A 224 7.17 10.64 28.68
C ASN A 224 8.66 10.71 29.06
N ASP A 225 9.46 9.70 28.71
CA ASP A 225 10.91 9.68 28.79
C ASP A 225 11.51 8.80 27.67
N ALA A 226 12.84 8.79 27.52
CA ALA A 226 13.52 7.89 26.60
C ALA A 226 13.59 6.47 27.16
N GLY A 227 13.03 5.51 26.41
CA GLY A 227 13.10 4.10 26.75
C GLY A 227 12.95 3.21 25.53
N GLY A 228 13.00 1.89 25.76
CA GLY A 228 12.88 0.87 24.73
C GLY A 228 11.47 0.84 24.15
N TRP A 229 11.35 0.64 22.83
CA TRP A 229 10.06 0.53 22.17
C TRP A 229 10.10 -0.35 20.93
N VAL A 230 9.00 -1.04 20.67
CA VAL A 230 8.62 -1.61 19.37
C VAL A 230 7.48 -0.77 18.82
N MET A 231 7.51 -0.42 17.53
CA MET A 231 6.41 0.26 16.84
C MET A 231 6.20 -0.39 15.48
N GLN A 232 4.97 -0.80 15.19
CA GLN A 232 4.60 -1.47 13.95
C GLN A 232 3.36 -0.82 13.35
N MET A 233 3.29 -0.80 12.02
CA MET A 233 2.17 -0.26 11.28
C MET A 233 1.81 -1.18 10.10
N VAL A 234 0.51 -1.34 9.88
CA VAL A 234 -0.08 -2.07 8.76
C VAL A 234 -1.00 -1.11 8.00
N ALA A 235 -0.80 -1.01 6.69
CA ALA A 235 -1.73 -0.32 5.80
C ALA A 235 -2.75 -1.35 5.27
N PHE A 236 -4.03 -1.07 5.49
CA PHE A 236 -5.15 -1.87 5.01
C PHE A 236 -5.92 -1.12 3.93
N ARG A 237 -6.03 -1.73 2.75
CA ARG A 237 -6.80 -1.28 1.60
C ARG A 237 -8.28 -1.14 1.95
N ALA A 238 -8.89 -0.01 1.61
CA ALA A 238 -10.35 0.09 1.60
C ALA A 238 -10.97 -0.90 0.59
N ALA A 239 -12.21 -1.29 0.80
CA ALA A 239 -12.94 -2.07 -0.18
C ALA A 239 -13.14 -1.25 -1.46
N GLY A 240 -12.70 -1.82 -2.59
CA GLY A 240 -12.70 -1.11 -3.86
C GLY A 240 -11.61 -0.04 -3.97
N SER A 241 -10.63 -0.01 -3.06
CA SER A 241 -9.42 0.78 -3.29
C SER A 241 -8.75 0.26 -4.56
N THR A 242 -8.32 1.20 -5.39
CA THR A 242 -7.57 0.88 -6.59
C THR A 242 -6.13 1.25 -6.32
N ALA A 243 -5.20 0.38 -6.73
CA ALA A 243 -3.85 0.86 -6.96
C ALA A 243 -3.96 2.07 -7.90
N PRO A 244 -3.14 3.12 -7.73
CA PRO A 244 -2.84 3.98 -8.85
C PRO A 244 -2.54 3.09 -10.05
N PRO A 245 -2.93 3.50 -11.25
CA PRO A 245 -2.38 2.90 -12.45
C PRO A 245 -0.88 2.71 -12.24
N GLY A 246 -0.41 1.46 -12.19
CA GLY A 246 1.02 1.21 -11.99
C GLY A 246 1.75 2.01 -13.06
N VAL A 247 2.65 2.91 -12.66
CA VAL A 247 3.31 3.81 -13.59
C VAL A 247 4.51 3.09 -14.20
N ASP A 248 4.30 2.44 -15.33
CA ASP A 248 5.43 1.95 -16.11
C ASP A 248 6.10 3.10 -16.85
N SER A 249 7.33 2.85 -17.30
CA SER A 249 8.00 3.75 -18.22
C SER A 249 8.59 3.00 -19.39
N ALA A 250 8.59 3.65 -20.54
CA ALA A 250 9.22 3.15 -21.75
C ALA A 250 10.26 4.17 -22.22
N THR A 251 11.47 3.70 -22.53
CA THR A 251 12.49 4.53 -23.20
C THR A 251 12.36 4.33 -24.70
N LEU A 252 12.08 5.44 -25.40
CA LEU A 252 11.99 5.50 -26.85
C LEU A 252 13.31 6.03 -27.40
N ALA A 253 13.75 5.48 -28.52
CA ALA A 253 14.95 5.92 -29.24
C ALA A 253 14.68 5.91 -30.74
N TRP A 254 15.24 6.89 -31.46
CA TRP A 254 15.15 6.99 -32.92
C TRP A 254 16.48 7.47 -33.50
N ASN A 255 16.65 7.28 -34.81
CA ASN A 255 17.80 7.82 -35.53
C ASN A 255 17.53 9.28 -35.88
N ALA A 256 18.58 10.11 -35.84
CA ALA A 256 18.47 11.48 -36.27
C ALA A 256 18.22 11.58 -37.78
N ASP A 257 17.37 12.53 -38.19
CA ASP A 257 17.17 12.86 -39.60
C ASP A 257 18.43 13.53 -40.18
N ALA A 258 18.83 13.09 -41.37
CA ALA A 258 20.01 13.63 -42.04
C ALA A 258 19.73 15.06 -42.54
N PRO A 259 20.70 15.99 -42.40
CA PRO A 259 20.56 17.32 -42.96
C PRO A 259 20.47 17.26 -44.49
N THR A 260 19.59 18.09 -45.04
CA THR A 260 19.42 18.29 -46.48
C THR A 260 20.25 19.48 -46.97
N SER A 261 20.39 19.62 -48.29
CA SER A 261 21.03 20.79 -48.92
C SER A 261 20.25 22.08 -48.75
N ASN A 262 19.01 22.02 -48.25
CA ASN A 262 18.21 23.19 -47.89
C ASN A 262 18.18 23.34 -46.34
N PRO A 263 18.94 24.27 -45.76
CA PRO A 263 18.99 24.45 -44.31
C PRO A 263 17.64 24.76 -43.67
N ALA A 264 16.69 25.37 -44.41
CA ALA A 264 15.37 25.70 -43.91
C ALA A 264 14.47 24.46 -43.69
N THR A 265 14.82 23.32 -44.29
CA THR A 265 14.12 22.05 -44.08
C THR A 265 14.84 21.13 -43.10
N ASN A 266 15.98 21.56 -42.55
CA ASN A 266 16.73 20.73 -41.61
C ASN A 266 16.02 20.69 -40.24
N PRO A 267 16.05 19.52 -39.57
CA PRO A 267 15.46 19.35 -38.26
C PRO A 267 16.21 20.19 -37.22
N VAL A 268 15.46 20.90 -36.37
CA VAL A 268 16.01 21.60 -35.19
C VAL A 268 15.57 20.94 -33.87
N GLY A 269 14.70 19.93 -33.95
CA GLY A 269 14.28 19.10 -32.83
C GLY A 269 13.19 18.11 -33.21
N TYR A 270 12.67 17.40 -32.21
CA TYR A 270 11.66 16.37 -32.38
C TYR A 270 10.42 16.60 -31.51
N ARG A 271 9.27 16.10 -31.98
CA ARG A 271 8.03 15.98 -31.22
C ARG A 271 7.65 14.51 -31.11
N LEU A 272 7.27 14.08 -29.91
CA LEU A 272 6.68 12.78 -29.65
C LEU A 272 5.17 12.91 -29.63
N HIS A 273 4.49 12.10 -30.42
CA HIS A 273 3.04 11.99 -30.41
C HIS A 273 2.61 10.68 -29.76
N THR A 274 1.70 10.74 -28.79
CA THR A 274 1.25 9.60 -27.98
C THR A 274 -0.25 9.40 -28.12
N GLY A 275 -0.69 8.15 -28.21
CA GLY A 275 -2.09 7.74 -28.17
C GLY A 275 -2.28 6.38 -27.51
N THR A 276 -3.54 6.02 -27.21
CA THR A 276 -3.93 4.68 -26.74
C THR A 276 -4.75 3.91 -27.78
N THR A 277 -4.86 4.48 -28.99
CA THR A 277 -5.51 3.87 -30.15
C THR A 277 -4.59 4.07 -31.35
N SER A 278 -4.29 2.99 -32.08
CA SER A 278 -3.42 3.04 -33.26
C SER A 278 -3.90 4.10 -34.25
N GLY A 279 -2.96 4.92 -34.74
CA GLY A 279 -3.20 6.01 -35.67
C GLY A 279 -3.86 7.26 -35.07
N ARG A 280 -4.20 7.26 -33.77
CA ARG A 280 -4.85 8.41 -33.10
C ARG A 280 -4.03 8.88 -31.90
N TYR A 281 -3.21 9.90 -32.13
CA TYR A 281 -2.38 10.52 -31.11
C TYR A 281 -3.07 11.76 -30.52
N THR A 282 -3.34 11.74 -29.22
CA THR A 282 -4.06 12.80 -28.52
C THR A 282 -3.14 13.71 -27.71
N GLN A 283 -1.87 13.35 -27.57
CA GLN A 283 -0.86 14.12 -26.86
C GLN A 283 0.37 14.33 -27.75
N THR A 284 0.93 15.54 -27.71
CA THR A 284 2.18 15.88 -28.39
C THR A 284 3.14 16.55 -27.40
N THR A 285 4.38 16.08 -27.35
CA THR A 285 5.43 16.60 -26.47
C THR A 285 6.63 17.03 -27.31
N THR A 286 7.05 18.28 -27.21
CA THR A 286 8.27 18.78 -27.86
C THR A 286 9.49 18.41 -27.03
N LEU A 287 10.46 17.72 -27.64
CA LEU A 287 11.62 17.14 -26.95
C LEU A 287 12.95 17.87 -27.24
N GLY A 288 12.96 18.80 -28.20
CA GLY A 288 14.18 19.44 -28.67
C GLY A 288 15.06 18.50 -29.50
N SER A 289 16.36 18.80 -29.62
CA SER A 289 17.31 18.03 -30.45
C SER A 289 17.87 16.80 -29.73
N VAL A 290 16.98 15.94 -29.22
CA VAL A 290 17.33 14.64 -28.62
C VAL A 290 16.93 13.50 -29.55
N THR A 291 17.57 12.35 -29.41
CA THR A 291 17.22 11.11 -30.14
C THR A 291 16.69 10.00 -29.23
N THR A 292 16.51 10.31 -27.95
CA THR A 292 15.95 9.41 -26.95
C THR A 292 15.06 10.17 -25.97
N THR A 293 14.03 9.50 -25.42
CA THR A 293 13.22 10.04 -24.33
C THR A 293 12.64 8.92 -23.48
N THR A 294 12.34 9.19 -22.22
CA THR A 294 11.62 8.27 -21.34
C THR A 294 10.20 8.78 -21.12
N VAL A 295 9.21 7.98 -21.51
CA VAL A 295 7.80 8.23 -21.22
C VAL A 295 7.47 7.51 -19.93
N SER A 296 7.13 8.25 -18.88
CA SER A 296 6.70 7.72 -17.58
C SER A 296 5.18 7.74 -17.44
N ASN A 297 4.68 7.20 -16.33
CA ASN A 297 3.26 7.20 -15.99
C ASN A 297 2.38 6.43 -16.97
N LEU A 298 2.92 5.38 -17.58
CA LEU A 298 2.17 4.47 -18.44
C LEU A 298 1.28 3.58 -17.57
N VAL A 299 -0.02 3.58 -17.83
CA VAL A 299 -0.99 2.76 -17.10
C VAL A 299 -0.83 1.29 -17.47
N ARG A 300 -0.49 0.44 -16.49
CA ARG A 300 -0.45 -1.03 -16.66
C ARG A 300 -1.66 -1.59 -17.41
N GLY A 301 -1.40 -2.57 -18.26
CA GLY A 301 -2.40 -3.20 -19.13
C GLY A 301 -2.87 -2.33 -20.31
N THR A 302 -2.56 -1.03 -20.34
CA THR A 302 -2.90 -0.14 -21.46
C THR A 302 -1.86 -0.27 -22.57
N THR A 303 -2.35 -0.35 -23.81
CA THR A 303 -1.50 -0.28 -24.99
C THR A 303 -1.32 1.18 -25.41
N TYR A 304 -0.08 1.64 -25.45
CA TYR A 304 0.31 2.95 -25.94
C TYR A 304 0.89 2.85 -27.34
N TYR A 305 0.65 3.88 -28.13
CA TYR A 305 1.13 4.04 -29.50
C TYR A 305 1.90 5.34 -29.62
N TRP A 306 3.07 5.29 -30.26
CA TRP A 306 3.93 6.46 -30.44
C TRP A 306 4.44 6.62 -31.86
N VAL A 307 4.50 7.87 -32.30
CA VAL A 307 5.29 8.31 -33.47
C VAL A 307 6.10 9.55 -33.10
N VAL A 308 7.20 9.76 -33.83
CA VAL A 308 8.03 10.96 -33.72
C VAL A 308 8.01 11.71 -35.04
N THR A 309 7.89 13.03 -34.98
CA THR A 309 8.20 13.93 -36.11
C THR A 309 9.44 14.76 -35.77
N ALA A 310 10.20 15.12 -36.79
CA ALA A 310 11.13 16.23 -36.70
C ALA A 310 10.40 17.55 -37.00
N TYR A 311 10.84 18.65 -36.41
CA TYR A 311 10.39 19.99 -36.82
C TYR A 311 11.57 20.87 -37.24
N ASN A 312 11.35 21.71 -38.24
CA ASN A 312 12.36 22.65 -38.74
C ASN A 312 12.33 24.00 -37.99
N SER A 313 13.20 24.95 -38.36
CA SER A 313 13.25 26.29 -37.75
C SER A 313 11.97 27.12 -37.93
N ALA A 314 11.13 26.78 -38.90
CA ALA A 314 9.81 27.37 -39.11
C ALA A 314 8.71 26.69 -38.27
N GLY A 315 9.05 25.65 -37.51
CA GLY A 315 8.11 24.87 -36.68
C GLY A 315 7.25 23.88 -37.45
N ALA A 316 7.53 23.65 -38.75
CA ALA A 316 6.83 22.69 -39.59
C ALA A 316 7.33 21.26 -39.32
N ASP A 317 6.38 20.34 -39.14
CA ASP A 317 6.66 18.92 -38.89
C ASP A 317 6.97 18.14 -40.17
N SER A 318 7.86 17.16 -40.05
CA SER A 318 8.06 16.11 -41.04
C SER A 318 6.86 15.15 -41.09
N PRO A 319 6.79 14.25 -42.09
CA PRO A 319 6.00 13.04 -41.96
C PRO A 319 6.38 12.26 -40.67
N PRO A 320 5.42 11.56 -40.03
CA PRO A 320 5.70 10.81 -38.81
C PRO A 320 6.57 9.58 -39.08
N SER A 321 7.29 9.14 -38.04
CA SER A 321 7.95 7.85 -38.01
C SER A 321 6.96 6.68 -38.17
N GLN A 322 7.48 5.46 -38.26
CA GLN A 322 6.64 4.28 -38.03
C GLN A 322 6.08 4.31 -36.60
N GLU A 323 4.83 3.89 -36.48
CA GLU A 323 4.17 3.74 -35.18
C GLU A 323 4.75 2.53 -34.44
N ILE A 324 5.00 2.71 -33.15
CA ILE A 324 5.35 1.62 -32.24
C ILE A 324 4.22 1.44 -31.22
N SER A 325 3.96 0.19 -30.84
CA SER A 325 3.00 -0.15 -29.80
C SER A 325 3.69 -0.78 -28.59
N TYR A 326 3.29 -0.40 -27.39
CA TYR A 326 3.75 -1.00 -26.15
C TYR A 326 2.59 -1.24 -25.21
N LYS A 327 2.41 -2.49 -24.77
CA LYS A 327 1.49 -2.81 -23.70
C LYS A 327 2.25 -2.71 -22.38
N ALA A 328 1.86 -1.75 -21.54
CA ALA A 328 2.41 -1.64 -20.19
C ALA A 328 2.13 -2.96 -19.43
N PRO A 329 3.16 -3.60 -18.84
CA PRO A 329 3.05 -4.92 -18.21
C PRO A 329 2.14 -4.97 -16.98
#